data_AF-A0A9X2JC24-F1
#
_entry.id   AF-A0A9X2JC24-F1
#
_cell.length_a   1.000
_cell.length_b   1.000
_cell.length_c   1.000
_cell.angle_alpha   90.00
_cell.angle_beta   90.00
_cell.angle_gamma   90.00
#
_symmetry.space_group_name_H-M   'P 1'
#
loop_
_entity.id
_entity.type
_entity.pdbx_description
1 polymer ?
#
loop_
_entity_poly.entity_id
_entity_poly.type
_entity_poly.pdbx_seq_one_letter_code
_entity_poly.pdbx_strand_id
1 'polypeptide(L)'
;MENKGLSQLTDQELLDEAKKMKSFSLTNALFIGFLLGIVLYSIFKSTFGFLMLIPLYFVHRMINDPKNIRIKELEALLKHRNLK
;
A
#
# COMPACT_ATOMS: atom_id res chain seq x y z
N MET A 1 -5.47 15.64 17.10
CA MET A 1 -5.20 15.93 15.68
C MET A 1 -6.55 15.87 14.98
N GLU A 2 -7.06 16.99 14.46
CA GLU A 2 -8.27 16.99 13.64
C GLU A 2 -8.06 16.08 12.42
N ASN A 3 -8.85 15.02 12.30
CA ASN A 3 -8.93 14.22 11.08
C ASN A 3 -9.70 15.04 10.03
N LYS A 4 -9.07 16.09 9.48
CA LYS A 4 -9.58 16.71 8.26
C LYS A 4 -9.54 15.64 7.17
N GLY A 5 -10.71 15.27 6.65
CA GLY A 5 -10.79 14.28 5.56
C GLY A 5 -9.99 14.78 4.35
N LEU A 6 -9.45 13.87 3.53
CA LEU A 6 -8.64 14.23 2.35
C LEU A 6 -9.35 15.28 1.46
N SER A 7 -10.67 15.24 1.37
CA SER A 7 -11.49 16.19 0.62
C SER A 7 -11.45 17.64 1.13
N GLN A 8 -11.08 17.86 2.39
CA GLN A 8 -10.99 19.18 3.02
C GLN A 8 -9.61 19.83 2.88
N LEU A 9 -8.62 19.10 2.36
CA LEU A 9 -7.27 19.62 2.12
C LEU A 9 -7.23 20.49 0.86
N THR A 10 -6.40 21.53 0.92
CA THR A 10 -6.05 22.36 -0.25
C THR A 10 -5.18 21.57 -1.22
N ASP A 11 -5.07 22.05 -2.47
CA ASP A 11 -4.35 21.33 -3.52
C ASP A 11 -2.85 21.16 -3.19
N GLN A 12 -2.23 22.14 -2.53
CA GLN A 12 -0.84 22.03 -2.06
C GLN A 12 -0.68 20.99 -0.95
N GLU A 13 -1.61 20.98 0.02
CA GLU A 13 -1.59 20.00 1.12
C GLU A 13 -1.82 18.57 0.59
N LEU A 14 -2.67 18.39 -0.43
CA LEU A 14 -2.88 17.11 -1.09
C LEU A 14 -1.62 16.59 -1.78
N LEU A 15 -0.89 17.46 -2.48
CA LEU A 15 0.36 17.10 -3.15
C LEU A 15 1.46 16.73 -2.16
N ASP A 16 1.55 17.44 -1.04
CA ASP A 16 2.51 17.15 0.03
C ASP A 16 2.18 15.84 0.75
N GLU A 17 0.92 15.58 1.05
CA GLU A 17 0.46 14.31 1.60
C GLU A 17 0.76 13.16 0.62
N ALA A 18 0.56 13.37 -0.69
CA ALA A 18 0.85 12.35 -1.70
C ALA A 18 2.36 12.03 -1.78
N LYS A 19 3.22 13.05 -1.69
CA LYS A 19 4.68 12.84 -1.60
C LYS A 19 5.06 12.06 -0.35
N LYS A 20 4.46 12.39 0.81
CA LYS A 20 4.70 11.67 2.07
C LYS A 20 4.27 10.21 1.98
N MET A 21 3.14 9.92 1.34
CA MET A 21 2.63 8.56 1.22
C MET A 21 3.32 7.73 0.12
N LYS A 22 4.00 8.38 -0.84
CA LYS A 22 4.69 7.69 -1.94
C LYS A 22 5.77 6.73 -1.43
N SER A 23 6.52 7.13 -0.41
CA SER A 23 7.55 6.26 0.21
C SER A 23 6.92 5.02 0.83
N PHE A 24 5.81 5.18 1.57
CA PHE A 24 5.06 4.07 2.14
C PHE A 24 4.56 3.10 1.07
N SER A 25 3.97 3.61 -0.02
CA SER A 25 3.50 2.79 -1.14
C SER A 25 4.63 1.97 -1.76
N LEU A 26 5.78 2.59 -1.99
CA LEU A 26 6.95 1.93 -2.57
C LEU A 26 7.49 0.82 -1.66
N THR A 27 7.66 1.12 -0.37
CA THR A 27 8.12 0.14 0.61
C THR A 27 7.13 -1.02 0.72
N ASN A 28 5.83 -0.74 0.77
CA ASN A 28 4.79 -1.75 0.83
C ASN A 28 4.79 -2.66 -0.41
N ALA A 29 4.92 -2.08 -1.61
CA ALA A 29 5.02 -2.82 -2.86
C ALA A 29 6.27 -3.72 -2.92
N LEU A 30 7.41 -3.23 -2.44
CA LEU A 30 8.65 -4.01 -2.30
C LEU A 30 8.45 -5.21 -1.38
N PHE A 31 7.86 -5.01 -0.20
CA PHE A 31 7.59 -6.09 0.75
C PHE A 31 6.61 -7.11 0.18
N ILE A 32 5.51 -6.67 -0.44
CA ILE A 32 4.54 -7.58 -1.07
C ILE A 32 5.22 -8.41 -2.17
N GLY A 33 6.02 -7.78 -3.03
CA GLY A 33 6.78 -8.45 -4.08
C GLY A 33 7.78 -9.46 -3.53
N PHE A 34 8.49 -9.10 -2.45
CA PHE A 34 9.42 -10.00 -1.76
C PHE A 34 8.70 -11.22 -1.16
N LEU A 35 7.56 -11.01 -0.48
CA LEU A 35 6.75 -12.10 0.09
C LEU A 35 6.18 -13.02 -0.99
N LEU A 36 5.71 -12.45 -2.11
CA LEU A 36 5.29 -13.23 -3.29
C LEU A 36 6.46 -14.04 -3.88
N GLY A 37 7.66 -13.46 -3.95
CA GLY A 37 8.86 -14.16 -4.38
C GLY A 37 9.19 -15.36 -3.51
N ILE A 38 9.09 -15.21 -2.19
CA ILE A 38 9.26 -16.33 -1.23
C ILE A 38 8.21 -17.41 -1.49
N VAL A 39 6.94 -17.02 -1.66
CA VAL A 39 5.86 -17.97 -1.94
C VAL A 39 6.15 -18.76 -3.22
N LEU A 40 6.49 -18.09 -4.32
CA LEU A 40 6.83 -18.73 -5.59
C LEU A 40 8.03 -19.67 -5.45
N TYR A 41 9.10 -19.23 -4.79
CA TYR A 41 10.27 -20.07 -4.53
C TYR A 41 9.91 -21.33 -3.73
N SER A 42 9.05 -21.20 -2.72
CA SER A 42 8.57 -22.32 -1.90
C SER A 42 7.79 -23.34 -2.74
N ILE A 43 6.97 -22.88 -3.69
CA ILE A 43 6.24 -23.73 -4.63
C ILE A 43 7.23 -24.50 -5.52
N PHE A 44 8.22 -23.83 -6.11
CA PHE A 44 9.24 -24.48 -6.95
C PHE A 44 10.10 -25.50 -6.20
N LYS A 45 10.38 -25.25 -4.91
CA LYS A 45 11.10 -26.18 -4.04
C LYS A 45 10.19 -27.23 -3.39
N SER A 46 8.89 -27.28 -3.73
CA SER A 46 7.87 -28.14 -3.11
C SER A 46 7.88 -28.09 -1.57
N THR A 47 8.37 -26.99 -1.01
CA THR A 47 8.41 -26.75 0.43
C THR A 47 7.10 -26.05 0.80
N PHE A 48 6.01 -26.81 0.70
CA PHE A 48 4.71 -26.38 1.20
C PHE A 48 4.66 -26.67 2.69
N GLY A 49 4.57 -25.62 3.50
CA GLY A 49 4.53 -25.76 4.95
C GLY A 49 3.85 -24.58 5.62
N PHE A 50 3.65 -24.70 6.94
CA PHE A 50 3.04 -23.65 7.77
C PHE A 50 3.73 -22.28 7.60
N LEU A 51 5.04 -22.28 7.31
CA LEU A 51 5.81 -21.06 7.06
C LEU A 51 5.30 -20.24 5.85
N MET A 52 4.59 -20.84 4.89
CA MET A 52 3.99 -20.12 3.75
C MET A 52 2.75 -19.31 4.15
N LEU A 53 2.06 -19.69 5.23
CA LEU A 53 0.91 -18.94 5.74
C LEU A 53 1.31 -17.57 6.27
N ILE A 54 2.54 -17.44 6.78
CA ILE A 54 3.06 -16.18 7.32
C ILE A 54 3.15 -15.12 6.20
N PRO A 55 3.90 -15.33 5.09
CA PRO A 55 3.88 -14.42 3.94
C PRO A 55 2.49 -14.09 3.44
N LEU A 56 1.62 -15.10 3.33
CA LEU A 56 0.27 -14.93 2.79
C LEU A 56 -0.60 -14.03 3.69
N TYR A 57 -0.51 -14.23 5.01
CA TYR A 57 -1.18 -13.38 6.00
C TYR A 57 -0.66 -11.94 5.96
N PHE A 58 0.66 -11.74 5.88
CA PHE A 58 1.26 -10.41 5.78
C PHE A 58 0.81 -9.67 4.52
N VAL A 59 0.80 -10.33 3.36
CA VAL A 59 0.30 -9.74 2.11
C VAL A 59 -1.17 -9.32 2.26
N HIS A 60 -2.04 -10.18 2.79
CA HIS A 60 -3.45 -9.84 3.02
C HIS A 60 -3.60 -8.64 3.96
N ARG A 61 -2.83 -8.61 5.06
CA ARG A 61 -2.85 -7.50 6.02
C ARG A 61 -2.36 -6.19 5.40
N MET A 62 -1.32 -6.23 4.57
CA MET A 62 -0.77 -5.05 3.89
C MET A 62 -1.70 -4.49 2.82
N ILE A 63 -2.45 -5.36 2.13
CA ILE A 63 -3.46 -4.93 1.15
C ILE A 63 -4.63 -4.22 1.84
N ASN A 64 -5.07 -4.73 2.99
CA ASN A 64 -6.16 -4.16 3.79
C ASN A 64 -5.73 -3.05 4.75
N ASP A 65 -4.47 -2.61 4.69
CA ASP A 65 -3.98 -1.55 5.57
C ASP A 65 -4.71 -0.23 5.25
N PRO A 66 -5.25 0.48 6.26
CA PRO A 66 -5.98 1.74 6.07
C PRO A 66 -5.15 2.81 5.37
N LYS A 67 -3.81 2.78 5.48
CA LYS A 67 -2.93 3.69 4.73
C LYS A 67 -2.97 3.41 3.24
N ASN A 68 -3.04 2.14 2.85
CA ASN A 68 -3.14 1.73 1.45
C ASN A 68 -4.48 2.15 0.83
N ILE A 69 -5.55 2.09 1.62
CA ILE A 69 -6.88 2.60 1.25
C ILE A 69 -6.83 4.13 1.09
N ARG A 70 -6.29 4.86 2.08
CA ARG A 70 -6.13 6.32 2.01
C ARG A 70 -5.28 6.77 0.80
N ILE A 71 -4.26 6.01 0.41
CA ILE A 71 -3.45 6.31 -0.79
C ILE A 71 -4.32 6.25 -2.05
N LYS A 72 -5.16 5.21 -2.18
CA LYS A 72 -6.08 5.08 -3.32
C LYS A 72 -7.09 6.21 -3.38
N GLU A 73 -7.65 6.59 -2.23
CA GLU A 73 -8.57 7.73 -2.11
C GLU A 73 -7.87 9.06 -2.48
N LEU A 74 -6.64 9.25 -2.00
CA LEU A 74 -5.83 10.43 -2.32
C LEU A 74 -5.52 10.52 -3.82
N GLU A 75 -5.14 9.41 -4.47
CA GLU A 75 -4.93 9.37 -5.91
C GLU A 75 -6.21 9.64 -6.71
N ALA A 76 -7.36 9.12 -6.25
CA ALA A 76 -8.64 9.40 -6.88
C ALA A 76 -9.01 10.89 -6.80
N LEU A 77 -8.78 11.53 -5.65
CA LEU A 77 -9.02 12.96 -5.46
C LEU A 77 -8.08 13.82 -6.30
N LEU A 78 -6.79 13.48 -6.39
CA LEU A 78 -5.83 14.20 -7.22
C LEU A 78 -6.21 14.13 -8.70
N LYS A 79 -6.65 12.95 -9.20
CA LYS A 79 -7.16 12.79 -10.56
C LYS A 79 -8.42 13.59 -10.80
N HIS A 80 -9.36 13.56 -9.85
CA HIS A 80 -10.60 14.34 -9.96
C HIS A 80 -10.32 15.84 -10.08
N ARG A 81 -9.34 16.35 -9.31
CA ARG A 81 -8.92 17.76 -9.34
C ARG A 81 -7.94 18.10 -10.47
N ASN A 82 -7.62 17.17 -11.36
CA ASN A 82 -6.68 17.37 -12.46
C ASN A 82 -5.26 17.78 -12.00
N LEU A 83 -4.88 17.39 -10.78
CA LEU A 83 -3.56 17.70 -10.20
C LEU A 83 -2.51 16.63 -10.57
N LYS A 84 -2.96 15.47 -11.08
CA LYS A 84 -2.11 14.36 -11.54
C LYS A 84 -2.86 13.36 -12.41
#